data_AF-A0A2P8B520-F1
#
_entry.id   AF-A0A2P8B520-F1
#
_cell.length_a   1.000
_cell.length_b   1.000
_cell.length_c   1.000
_cell.angle_alpha   90.00
_cell.angle_beta   90.00
_cell.angle_gamma   90.00
#
_symmetry.space_group_name_H-M   'P 1'
#
loop_
_entity.id
_entity.type
_entity.pdbx_description
1 polymer ?
#
loop_
_entity_poly.entity_id
_entity_poly.type
_entity_poly.pdbx_seq_one_letter_code
_entity_poly.pdbx_strand_id
1 'polypeptide(L)'
;MMTPQQRRAVRVVVGLLVAGLALGMAFAALTLIFRGNVLAYQQNRHPHADPAALARTLWTRPIPILIVAGLYVWVARQLLAGAHRAYRRVRIVSILGFVAVGWLFVSAEYPAWLRVVQGVQLAVLAALIAAVNRPVVRAAFPPVPGPRLRNRRAALLLAVLAPVVAEVTLGTVPLRLAWAWLLFAPVYSAGALFVREVVRRTDGGYPNLLLMGVAYGLLEEGLALQSLTSPHLYHAADWAPRLFGVNTAYAELNLVYHAVFSIAVPIALTELCFARHGTTPYLRRGGVIAAGIVALLGSALLRGAVPPSEDPGYNMPLPAVLGVAAAIAVLAALALRVRVRPARPAVPPRPAVLGALTAVTALVFLGAIWPFAGARQPLFTHGAWALLPMGGAAAVAAATLVALRRWTAADGWTSPHTLAACTGALAGHTVFGLIGNADSLLDRAYLTAVTVLTVVAGVVAAKRIHAPVAPSASANRSGIAAR
;
A
#
# COMPACT_ATOMS: atom_id res chain seq x y z
N MET A 1 38.13 -3.83 -7.98
CA MET A 1 38.84 -2.74 -7.28
C MET A 1 38.75 -1.47 -8.12
N MET A 2 38.67 -0.28 -7.52
CA MET A 2 38.55 0.99 -8.26
C MET A 2 39.89 1.40 -8.89
N THR A 3 39.85 1.93 -10.12
CA THR A 3 41.02 2.53 -10.78
C THR A 3 41.46 3.83 -10.08
N PRO A 4 42.70 4.32 -10.28
CA PRO A 4 43.15 5.60 -9.74
C PRO A 4 42.25 6.78 -10.15
N GLN A 5 41.80 6.79 -11.41
CA GLN A 5 40.87 7.80 -11.94
C GLN A 5 39.49 7.74 -11.26
N GLN A 6 38.97 6.52 -11.03
CA GLN A 6 37.72 6.30 -10.30
C GLN A 6 37.83 6.76 -8.84
N ARG A 7 38.93 6.44 -8.16
CA ARG A 7 39.17 6.88 -6.78
C ARG A 7 39.22 8.40 -6.66
N ARG A 8 39.88 9.10 -7.59
CA ARG A 8 39.91 10.57 -7.62
C ARG A 8 38.50 11.14 -7.79
N ALA A 9 37.71 10.60 -8.71
CA ALA A 9 36.34 11.04 -8.95
C ALA A 9 35.41 10.78 -7.73
N VAL A 10 35.56 9.64 -7.05
CA VAL A 10 34.82 9.33 -5.81
C VAL A 10 35.22 10.26 -4.67
N ARG A 11 36.50 10.65 -4.55
CA ARG A 11 36.93 11.66 -3.56
C ARG A 11 36.30 13.02 -3.81
N VAL A 12 36.10 13.44 -5.06
CA VAL A 12 35.35 14.67 -5.38
C VAL A 12 33.90 14.57 -4.89
N VAL A 13 33.24 13.43 -5.10
CA VAL A 13 31.88 13.18 -4.58
C VAL A 13 31.84 13.25 -3.06
N VAL A 14 32.82 12.66 -2.37
CA VAL A 14 32.93 12.74 -0.91
C VAL A 14 33.18 14.17 -0.44
N GLY A 15 34.04 14.93 -1.13
CA GLY A 15 34.28 16.35 -0.83
C GLY A 15 33.00 17.20 -0.94
N LEU A 16 32.22 16.99 -2.00
CA LEU A 16 30.92 17.66 -2.18
C LEU A 16 29.89 17.24 -1.12
N LEU A 17 29.89 15.98 -0.68
CA LEU A 17 29.04 15.52 0.43
C LEU A 17 29.41 16.21 1.75
N VAL A 18 30.71 16.34 2.04
CA VAL A 18 31.19 17.02 3.26
C VAL A 18 30.90 18.52 3.19
N ALA A 19 31.10 19.16 2.04
CA ALA A 19 30.76 20.56 1.83
C ALA A 19 29.25 20.82 2.00
N GLY A 20 28.41 19.95 1.43
CA GLY A 20 26.96 20.02 1.59
C GLY A 20 26.52 19.84 3.06
N LEU A 21 27.19 18.95 3.80
CA LEU A 21 26.95 18.79 5.23
C LEU A 21 27.35 20.03 6.03
N ALA A 22 28.53 20.59 5.77
CA ALA A 22 29.01 21.80 6.44
C ALA A 22 28.05 22.98 6.21
N LEU A 23 27.56 23.15 4.98
CA LEU A 23 26.55 24.15 4.65
C LEU A 23 25.20 23.88 5.33
N GLY A 24 24.79 22.61 5.45
CA GLY A 24 23.59 22.21 6.18
C GLY A 24 23.67 22.57 7.67
N MET A 25 24.82 22.28 8.30
CA MET A 25 25.08 22.63 9.70
C MET A 25 25.15 24.15 9.90
N ALA A 26 25.81 24.87 8.98
CA ALA A 26 25.86 26.34 9.02
C ALA A 26 24.46 26.95 8.89
N PHE A 27 23.63 26.46 7.96
CA PHE A 27 22.25 26.92 7.82
C PHE A 27 21.43 26.65 9.08
N ALA A 28 21.56 25.46 9.68
CA ALA A 28 20.89 25.11 10.92
C ALA A 28 21.34 26.01 12.09
N ALA A 29 22.65 26.23 12.24
CA ALA A 29 23.21 27.10 13.27
C ALA A 29 22.75 28.56 13.10
N LEU A 30 22.81 29.11 11.88
CA LEU A 30 22.34 30.46 11.58
C LEU A 30 20.84 30.62 11.85
N THR A 31 20.03 29.60 11.54
CA THR A 31 18.59 29.61 11.84
C THR A 31 18.32 29.66 13.35
N LEU A 32 19.14 28.96 14.15
CA LEU A 32 19.01 28.95 15.61
C LEU A 32 19.55 30.23 16.26
N ILE A 33 20.71 30.73 15.82
CA ILE A 33 21.32 31.97 16.33
C ILE A 33 20.42 33.17 16.05
N PHE A 34 19.86 33.26 14.84
CA PHE A 34 18.98 34.35 14.42
C PHE A 34 17.50 34.00 14.51
N ARG A 35 17.10 33.10 15.41
CA ARG A 35 15.71 32.60 15.54
C ARG A 35 14.67 33.71 15.63
N GLY A 36 14.98 34.81 16.34
CA GLY A 36 14.07 35.95 16.49
C GLY A 36 13.81 36.66 15.17
N ASN A 37 14.86 36.90 14.39
CA ASN A 37 14.77 37.55 13.08
C ASN A 37 14.04 36.66 12.06
N VAL A 38 14.27 35.35 12.11
CA VAL A 38 13.60 34.38 11.21
C VAL A 38 12.11 34.25 11.57
N LEU A 39 11.78 34.16 12.86
CA LEU A 39 10.38 34.07 13.32
C LEU A 39 9.61 35.35 12.98
N ALA A 40 10.20 36.53 13.23
CA ALA A 40 9.60 37.81 12.87
C ALA A 40 9.34 37.92 11.36
N TYR A 41 10.28 37.45 10.53
CA TYR A 41 10.11 37.41 9.08
C TYR A 41 8.96 36.46 8.65
N GLN A 42 8.87 35.28 9.26
CA GLN A 42 7.80 34.31 8.96
C GLN A 42 6.43 34.80 9.42
N GLN A 43 6.35 35.43 10.60
CA GLN A 43 5.12 35.99 11.15
C GLN A 43 4.62 37.18 10.34
N ASN A 44 5.51 38.01 9.80
CA ASN A 44 5.13 39.07 8.86
C ASN A 44 4.59 38.52 7.53
N ARG A 45 5.05 37.34 7.11
CA ARG A 45 4.62 36.69 5.86
C ARG A 45 3.33 35.90 6.04
N HIS A 46 3.09 35.39 7.24
CA HIS A 46 1.91 34.62 7.63
C HIS A 46 1.26 35.24 8.87
N PRO A 47 0.57 36.39 8.73
CA PRO A 47 0.05 37.15 9.87
C PRO A 47 -0.97 36.40 10.72
N HIS A 48 -1.63 35.40 10.13
CA HIS A 48 -2.68 34.59 10.76
C HIS A 48 -2.17 33.23 11.28
N ALA A 49 -0.88 32.92 11.12
CA ALA A 49 -0.32 31.66 11.60
C ALA A 49 -0.03 31.73 13.11
N ASP A 50 -0.32 30.64 13.83
CA ASP A 50 0.02 30.49 15.25
C ASP A 50 1.54 30.68 15.46
N PRO A 51 1.99 31.68 16.22
CA PRO A 51 3.40 31.91 16.50
C PRO A 51 4.07 30.72 17.18
N ALA A 52 3.34 29.96 18.00
CA ALA A 52 3.85 28.75 18.64
C ALA A 52 4.05 27.62 17.62
N ALA A 53 3.16 27.51 16.61
CA ALA A 53 3.33 26.57 15.51
C ALA A 53 4.55 26.93 14.65
N LEU A 54 4.74 28.21 14.30
CA LEU A 54 5.91 28.70 13.58
C LEU A 54 7.20 28.42 14.36
N ALA A 55 7.21 28.70 15.66
CA ALA A 55 8.35 28.41 16.53
C ALA A 55 8.70 26.91 16.59
N ARG A 56 7.69 26.01 16.63
CA ARG A 56 7.93 24.55 16.55
C ARG A 56 8.60 24.15 15.23
N THR A 57 8.25 24.79 14.10
CA THR A 57 8.88 24.49 12.81
C THR A 57 10.37 24.88 12.74
N LEU A 58 10.83 25.80 13.59
CA LEU A 58 12.25 26.16 13.70
C LEU A 58 13.08 25.05 14.37
N TRP A 59 12.47 24.22 15.22
CA TRP A 59 13.15 23.11 15.90
C TRP A 59 13.13 21.80 15.13
N THR A 60 12.11 21.55 14.31
CA THR A 60 11.98 20.31 13.55
C THR A 60 12.97 20.17 12.38
N ARG A 61 13.64 21.26 11.97
CA ARG A 61 14.54 21.30 10.81
C ARG A 61 16.04 21.10 11.13
N PRO A 62 16.60 21.66 12.21
CA PRO A 62 18.00 21.44 12.61
C PRO A 62 18.29 20.03 13.13
N ILE A 63 17.35 19.45 13.88
CA ILE A 63 17.54 18.14 14.55
C ILE A 63 17.79 17.01 13.53
N PRO A 64 17.02 16.87 12.44
CA PRO A 64 17.32 15.90 11.39
C PRO A 64 18.68 16.13 10.71
N ILE A 65 19.09 17.38 10.52
CA ILE A 65 20.39 17.72 9.90
C ILE A 65 21.55 17.22 10.78
N LEU A 66 21.43 17.38 12.10
CA LEU A 66 22.43 16.88 13.06
C LEU A 66 22.48 15.35 13.13
N ILE A 67 21.34 14.67 13.08
CA ILE A 67 21.27 13.19 13.01
C ILE A 67 21.87 12.68 11.68
N VAL A 68 21.59 13.37 10.57
CA VAL A 68 22.13 13.03 9.25
C VAL A 68 23.65 13.27 9.17
N ALA A 69 24.20 14.23 9.93
CA ALA A 69 25.64 14.49 10.00
C ALA A 69 26.46 13.27 10.43
N GLY A 70 26.01 12.54 11.45
CA GLY A 70 26.65 11.30 11.90
C GLY A 70 26.60 10.17 10.86
N LEU A 71 25.50 10.11 10.09
CA LEU A 71 25.32 9.12 9.03
C LEU A 71 26.22 9.39 7.82
N TYR A 72 26.56 10.66 7.55
CA TYR A 72 27.39 11.07 6.41
C TYR A 72 28.83 10.56 6.49
N VAL A 73 29.43 10.53 7.68
CA VAL A 73 30.77 9.95 7.90
C VAL A 73 30.78 8.46 7.54
N TRP A 74 29.74 7.74 7.95
CA TRP A 74 29.57 6.32 7.63
C TRP A 74 29.33 6.10 6.12
N VAL A 75 28.51 6.92 5.47
CA VAL A 75 28.26 6.86 4.02
C VAL A 75 29.52 7.18 3.21
N ALA A 76 30.32 8.18 3.62
CA ALA A 76 31.58 8.54 2.98
C ALA A 76 32.60 7.40 3.06
N ARG A 77 32.74 6.76 4.23
CA ARG A 77 33.60 5.56 4.39
C ARG A 77 33.14 4.42 3.48
N GLN A 78 31.82 4.17 3.39
CA GLN A 78 31.25 3.12 2.53
C GLN A 78 31.42 3.41 1.03
N LEU A 79 31.34 4.68 0.62
CA LEU A 79 31.65 5.11 -0.75
C LEU A 79 33.11 4.84 -1.11
N LEU A 80 34.04 5.19 -0.23
CA LEU A 80 35.48 4.95 -0.42
C LEU A 80 35.80 3.45 -0.43
N ALA A 81 35.04 2.63 0.29
CA ALA A 81 35.13 1.17 0.28
C ALA A 81 34.49 0.51 -0.97
N GLY A 82 33.90 1.27 -1.89
CA GLY A 82 33.32 0.74 -3.12
C GLY A 82 31.91 0.15 -2.99
N ALA A 83 31.18 0.45 -1.91
CA ALA A 83 29.84 -0.08 -1.71
C ALA A 83 28.81 0.53 -2.69
N HIS A 84 28.33 -0.28 -3.65
CA HIS A 84 27.27 0.13 -4.59
C HIS A 84 26.00 0.67 -3.89
N ARG A 85 25.68 0.16 -2.69
CA ARG A 85 24.54 0.65 -1.89
C ARG A 85 24.75 2.09 -1.41
N ALA A 86 25.96 2.47 -1.00
CA ALA A 86 26.28 3.82 -0.57
C ALA A 86 26.23 4.80 -1.75
N TYR A 87 26.79 4.41 -2.90
CA TYR A 87 26.66 5.15 -4.15
C TYR A 87 25.21 5.44 -4.53
N ARG A 88 24.34 4.41 -4.49
CA ARG A 88 22.91 4.59 -4.78
C ARG A 88 22.21 5.51 -3.78
N ARG A 89 22.54 5.42 -2.48
CA ARG A 89 21.97 6.30 -1.44
C ARG A 89 22.34 7.74 -1.69
N VAL A 90 23.61 8.01 -1.97
CA VAL A 90 24.12 9.37 -2.26
C VAL A 90 23.44 9.96 -3.48
N ARG A 91 23.24 9.17 -4.54
CA ARG A 91 22.52 9.59 -5.75
C ARG A 91 21.06 9.97 -5.51
N ILE A 92 20.36 9.25 -4.63
CA ILE A 92 18.95 9.52 -4.32
C ILE A 92 18.84 10.71 -3.37
N VAL A 93 19.65 10.71 -2.30
CA VAL A 93 19.64 11.77 -1.28
C VAL A 93 20.05 13.11 -1.86
N SER A 94 20.96 13.16 -2.84
CA SER A 94 21.33 14.42 -3.49
C SER A 94 20.16 15.02 -4.30
N ILE A 95 19.38 14.20 -5.00
CA ILE A 95 18.19 14.65 -5.75
C ILE A 95 17.09 15.09 -4.79
N LEU A 96 16.77 14.28 -3.77
CA LEU A 96 15.76 14.63 -2.77
C LEU A 96 16.14 15.89 -2.00
N GLY A 97 17.41 16.02 -1.62
CA GLY A 97 17.96 17.21 -0.99
C GLY A 97 17.85 18.44 -1.89
N PHE A 98 18.16 18.30 -3.18
CA PHE A 98 18.04 19.41 -4.15
C PHE A 98 16.58 19.88 -4.29
N VAL A 99 15.63 18.95 -4.38
CA VAL A 99 14.19 19.27 -4.43
C VAL A 99 13.72 19.92 -3.13
N ALA A 100 14.10 19.38 -1.98
CA ALA A 100 13.69 19.91 -0.68
C ALA A 100 14.24 21.32 -0.42
N VAL A 101 15.54 21.54 -0.66
CA VAL A 101 16.14 22.88 -0.54
C VAL A 101 15.59 23.83 -1.61
N GLY A 102 15.31 23.33 -2.82
CA GLY A 102 14.73 24.12 -3.90
C GLY A 102 13.32 24.62 -3.57
N TRP A 103 12.49 23.74 -3.00
CA TRP A 103 11.18 24.10 -2.48
C TRP A 103 11.29 25.17 -1.39
N LEU A 104 12.20 24.99 -0.42
CA LEU A 104 12.43 25.99 0.64
C LEU A 104 12.90 27.33 0.08
N PHE A 105 13.76 27.32 -0.93
CA PHE A 105 14.25 28.53 -1.59
C PHE A 105 13.13 29.29 -2.30
N VAL A 106 12.25 28.58 -3.02
CA VAL A 106 11.11 29.15 -3.76
C VAL A 106 10.00 29.62 -2.84
N SER A 107 9.71 28.87 -1.77
CA SER A 107 8.70 29.24 -0.77
C SER A 107 8.99 30.57 -0.06
N ALA A 108 10.25 31.04 -0.11
CA ALA A 108 10.71 32.29 0.46
C ALA A 108 10.38 32.44 1.96
N GLU A 109 10.31 31.32 2.67
CA GLU A 109 10.07 31.21 4.12
C GLU A 109 11.24 31.70 4.99
N TYR A 110 12.30 32.20 4.37
CA TYR A 110 13.52 32.66 5.02
C TYR A 110 13.98 34.03 4.48
N PRO A 111 14.62 34.86 5.32
CA PRO A 111 15.18 36.14 4.91
C PRO A 111 16.20 36.02 3.76
N ALA A 112 16.32 37.07 2.95
CA ALA A 112 17.17 37.08 1.75
C ALA A 112 18.62 36.64 2.02
N TRP A 113 19.22 37.06 3.13
CA TRP A 113 20.60 36.68 3.51
C TRP A 113 20.74 35.18 3.79
N LEU A 114 19.72 34.54 4.37
CA LEU A 114 19.74 33.11 4.67
C LEU A 114 19.43 32.29 3.41
N ARG A 115 18.67 32.85 2.46
CA ARG A 115 18.50 32.26 1.13
C ARG A 115 19.79 32.24 0.31
N VAL A 116 20.75 33.15 0.55
CA VAL A 116 22.08 33.07 -0.09
C VAL A 116 22.75 31.75 0.28
N VAL A 117 22.68 31.34 1.56
CA VAL A 117 23.19 30.05 2.03
C VAL A 117 22.47 28.88 1.35
N GLN A 118 21.16 28.96 1.17
CA GLN A 118 20.38 27.96 0.42
C GLN A 118 20.76 27.91 -1.07
N GLY A 119 21.06 29.06 -1.69
CA GLY A 119 21.56 29.13 -3.07
C GLY A 119 22.89 28.39 -3.23
N VAL A 120 23.81 28.58 -2.27
CA VAL A 120 25.09 27.85 -2.24
C VAL A 120 24.85 26.35 -2.01
N GLN A 121 23.93 25.96 -1.12
CA GLN A 121 23.53 24.56 -0.93
C GLN A 121 23.00 23.92 -2.21
N LEU A 122 22.15 24.63 -2.96
CA LEU A 122 21.62 24.17 -4.25
C LEU A 122 22.73 23.99 -5.28
N ALA A 123 23.69 24.91 -5.36
CA ALA A 123 24.84 24.79 -6.25
C ALA A 123 25.70 23.55 -5.91
N VAL A 124 25.96 23.31 -4.62
CA VAL A 124 26.71 22.12 -4.16
C VAL A 124 25.95 20.83 -4.43
N LEU A 125 24.63 20.82 -4.23
CA LEU A 125 23.78 19.66 -4.53
C LEU A 125 23.70 19.39 -6.04
N ALA A 126 23.61 20.43 -6.87
CA ALA A 126 23.67 20.31 -8.33
C ALA A 126 25.03 19.75 -8.79
N ALA A 127 26.13 20.27 -8.23
CA ALA A 127 27.48 19.75 -8.48
C ALA A 127 27.62 18.30 -8.04
N LEU A 128 27.02 17.92 -6.90
CA LEU A 128 27.00 16.54 -6.41
C LEU A 128 26.20 15.62 -7.32
N ILE A 129 25.02 16.04 -7.80
CA ILE A 129 24.21 15.30 -8.78
C ILE A 129 25.01 15.10 -10.07
N ALA A 130 25.66 16.14 -10.58
CA ALA A 130 26.49 16.06 -11.78
C ALA A 130 27.68 15.10 -11.57
N ALA A 131 28.41 15.24 -10.46
CA ALA A 131 29.57 14.42 -10.12
C ALA A 131 29.21 12.93 -9.97
N VAL A 132 28.12 12.61 -9.26
CA VAL A 132 27.66 11.24 -9.02
C VAL A 132 27.18 10.57 -10.32
N ASN A 133 26.64 11.33 -11.27
CA ASN A 133 26.19 10.80 -12.55
C ASN A 133 27.31 10.70 -13.61
N ARG A 134 28.53 11.18 -13.34
CA ARG A 134 29.65 11.05 -14.29
C ARG A 134 29.92 9.58 -14.64
N PRO A 135 30.21 9.25 -15.91
CA PRO A 135 30.47 7.88 -16.35
C PRO A 135 31.57 7.20 -15.54
N VAL A 136 32.63 7.94 -15.20
CA VAL A 136 33.77 7.47 -14.39
C VAL A 136 33.32 7.03 -12.99
N VAL A 137 32.44 7.79 -12.33
CA VAL A 137 31.92 7.45 -10.99
C VAL A 137 30.95 6.28 -11.08
N ARG A 138 30.06 6.25 -12.08
CA ARG A 138 29.15 5.13 -12.33
C ARG A 138 29.90 3.81 -12.54
N ALA A 139 30.99 3.84 -13.31
CA ALA A 139 31.82 2.67 -13.57
C ALA A 139 32.54 2.15 -12.31
N ALA A 140 32.78 3.01 -11.32
CA ALA A 140 33.38 2.63 -10.04
C ALA A 140 32.44 1.79 -9.16
N PHE A 141 31.13 1.80 -9.45
CA PHE A 141 30.11 1.04 -8.74
C PHE A 141 29.25 0.25 -9.73
N PRO A 142 29.74 -0.87 -10.28
CA PRO A 142 28.95 -1.68 -11.19
C PRO A 142 27.70 -2.23 -10.47
N PRO A 143 26.54 -2.25 -11.15
CA PRO A 143 25.33 -2.82 -10.56
C PRO A 143 25.54 -4.32 -10.34
N VAL A 144 25.59 -4.74 -9.07
CA VAL A 144 25.59 -6.17 -8.71
C VAL A 144 24.27 -6.78 -9.22
N PRO A 145 24.29 -7.71 -10.20
CA PRO A 145 23.08 -8.35 -10.67
C PRO A 145 22.50 -9.20 -9.53
N GLY A 146 21.47 -8.69 -8.86
CA GLY A 146 20.66 -9.54 -7.99
C GLY A 146 19.91 -10.59 -8.82
N PRO A 147 19.58 -11.75 -8.23
CA PRO A 147 18.76 -12.77 -8.90
C PRO A 147 17.51 -12.13 -9.51
N ARG A 148 17.03 -12.67 -10.63
CA ARG A 148 15.89 -12.16 -11.42
C ARG A 148 14.56 -12.32 -10.65
N LEU A 149 14.41 -11.60 -9.54
CA LEU A 149 13.20 -11.45 -8.71
C LEU A 149 12.18 -10.49 -9.36
N ARG A 150 12.07 -10.48 -10.70
CA ARG A 150 11.36 -9.41 -11.40
C ARG A 150 10.33 -9.93 -12.37
N ASN A 151 9.07 -9.83 -11.99
CA ASN A 151 7.93 -10.06 -12.87
C ASN A 151 7.08 -8.79 -12.93
N ARG A 152 7.43 -7.89 -13.86
CA ARG A 152 6.73 -6.62 -14.06
C ARG A 152 5.29 -6.82 -14.49
N ARG A 153 5.00 -7.88 -15.25
CA ARG A 153 3.64 -8.18 -15.73
C ARG A 153 2.74 -8.59 -14.57
N ALA A 154 3.23 -9.45 -13.66
CA ALA A 154 2.49 -9.79 -12.44
C ALA A 154 2.28 -8.58 -11.53
N ALA A 155 3.29 -7.73 -11.37
CA ALA A 155 3.15 -6.51 -10.59
C ALA A 155 2.12 -5.54 -11.19
N LEU A 156 2.12 -5.35 -12.51
CA LEU A 156 1.15 -4.51 -13.20
C LEU A 156 -0.26 -5.10 -13.14
N LEU A 157 -0.40 -6.42 -13.30
CA LEU A 157 -1.69 -7.09 -13.17
C LEU A 157 -2.26 -6.88 -11.76
N LEU A 158 -1.47 -7.09 -10.71
CA LEU A 158 -1.92 -6.85 -9.33
C LEU A 158 -2.28 -5.37 -9.10
N ALA A 159 -1.49 -4.45 -9.64
CA ALA A 159 -1.75 -3.02 -9.54
C ALA A 159 -3.10 -2.64 -10.16
N VAL A 160 -3.51 -3.27 -11.26
CA VAL A 160 -4.82 -3.02 -11.88
C VAL A 160 -5.93 -3.79 -11.16
N LEU A 161 -5.68 -5.05 -10.81
CA LEU A 161 -6.70 -5.94 -10.27
C LEU A 161 -7.14 -5.54 -8.86
N ALA A 162 -6.23 -5.05 -8.01
CA ALA A 162 -6.56 -4.64 -6.64
C ALA A 162 -7.66 -3.55 -6.57
N PRO A 163 -7.52 -2.37 -7.20
CA PRO A 163 -8.58 -1.36 -7.17
C PRO A 163 -9.83 -1.78 -7.94
N VAL A 164 -9.70 -2.64 -8.96
CA VAL A 164 -10.89 -3.17 -9.66
C VAL A 164 -11.73 -4.05 -8.72
N VAL A 165 -11.09 -4.97 -8.00
CA VAL A 165 -11.81 -5.84 -7.05
C VAL A 165 -12.34 -5.04 -5.85
N ALA A 166 -11.60 -4.04 -5.37
CA ALA A 166 -11.99 -3.28 -4.19
C ALA A 166 -13.14 -2.29 -4.45
N GLU A 167 -13.19 -1.62 -5.60
CA GLU A 167 -14.16 -0.54 -5.84
C GLU A 167 -15.12 -0.86 -6.98
N VAL A 168 -14.57 -1.28 -8.12
CA VAL A 168 -15.29 -1.41 -9.39
C VAL A 168 -16.30 -2.56 -9.30
N THR A 169 -15.94 -3.70 -8.69
CA THR A 169 -16.88 -4.84 -8.59
C THR A 169 -17.90 -4.71 -7.46
N LEU A 170 -17.70 -3.85 -6.45
CA LEU A 170 -18.72 -3.63 -5.41
C LEU A 170 -19.74 -2.56 -5.81
N GLY A 171 -19.34 -1.62 -6.67
CA GLY A 171 -20.18 -0.50 -7.06
C GLY A 171 -20.39 0.54 -5.96
N THR A 172 -19.51 0.60 -4.96
CA THR A 172 -19.48 1.66 -3.93
C THR A 172 -19.31 3.05 -4.53
N VAL A 173 -18.60 3.13 -5.65
CA VAL A 173 -18.50 4.33 -6.49
C VAL A 173 -19.40 4.13 -7.71
N PRO A 174 -20.50 4.88 -7.84
CA PRO A 174 -21.39 4.79 -9.00
C PRO A 174 -20.63 5.12 -10.29
N LEU A 175 -21.08 4.59 -11.43
CA LEU A 175 -20.33 4.69 -12.69
C LEU A 175 -20.11 6.15 -13.14
N ARG A 176 -21.03 7.06 -12.79
CA ARG A 176 -20.90 8.51 -13.02
C ARG A 176 -19.66 9.13 -12.33
N LEU A 177 -19.17 8.50 -11.27
CA LEU A 177 -17.98 8.89 -10.51
C LEU A 177 -16.78 7.98 -10.81
N ALA A 178 -16.76 7.28 -11.95
CA ALA A 178 -15.64 6.40 -12.32
C ALA A 178 -14.25 7.09 -12.27
N TRP A 179 -14.20 8.42 -12.41
CA TRP A 179 -12.96 9.20 -12.24
C TRP A 179 -12.35 9.07 -10.84
N ALA A 180 -13.16 8.83 -9.79
CA ALA A 180 -12.69 8.61 -8.43
C ALA A 180 -11.82 7.36 -8.31
N TRP A 181 -11.86 6.46 -9.30
CA TRP A 181 -10.87 5.39 -9.41
C TRP A 181 -9.43 5.92 -9.42
N LEU A 182 -9.15 7.09 -10.01
CA LEU A 182 -7.82 7.71 -9.98
C LEU A 182 -7.40 8.16 -8.57
N LEU A 183 -8.37 8.45 -7.71
CA LEU A 183 -8.16 8.83 -6.31
C LEU A 183 -7.82 7.61 -5.45
N PHE A 184 -8.54 6.50 -5.63
CA PHE A 184 -8.38 5.27 -4.85
C PHE A 184 -7.28 4.33 -5.39
N ALA A 185 -7.04 4.31 -6.70
CA ALA A 185 -6.08 3.40 -7.32
C ALA A 185 -4.68 3.46 -6.69
N PRO A 186 -4.08 4.63 -6.38
CA PRO A 186 -2.75 4.68 -5.78
C PRO A 186 -2.63 3.88 -4.48
N VAL A 187 -3.63 3.97 -3.58
CA VAL A 187 -3.59 3.27 -2.29
C VAL A 187 -3.80 1.77 -2.46
N TYR A 188 -4.78 1.35 -3.27
CA TYR A 188 -5.05 -0.07 -3.51
C TYR A 188 -3.96 -0.75 -4.33
N SER A 189 -3.56 -0.16 -5.46
CA SER A 189 -2.53 -0.71 -6.34
C SER A 189 -1.20 -0.89 -5.62
N ALA A 190 -0.73 0.16 -4.95
CA ALA A 190 0.57 0.15 -4.29
C ALA A 190 0.52 -0.55 -2.94
N GLY A 191 -0.59 -0.45 -2.22
CA GLY A 191 -0.84 -1.15 -0.96
C GLY A 191 -0.85 -2.67 -1.14
N ALA A 192 -1.64 -3.19 -2.08
CA ALA A 192 -1.67 -4.62 -2.38
C ALA A 192 -0.29 -5.15 -2.81
N LEU A 193 0.43 -4.39 -3.66
CA LEU A 193 1.81 -4.73 -4.04
C LEU A 193 2.77 -4.74 -2.84
N PHE A 194 2.70 -3.73 -1.97
CA PHE A 194 3.54 -3.64 -0.78
C PHE A 194 3.27 -4.80 0.18
N VAL A 195 2.01 -5.03 0.54
CA VAL A 195 1.57 -6.12 1.41
C VAL A 195 2.06 -7.46 0.88
N ARG A 196 1.80 -7.75 -0.41
CA ARG A 196 2.23 -8.98 -1.06
C ARG A 196 3.74 -9.16 -0.99
N GLU A 197 4.50 -8.12 -1.34
CA GLU A 197 5.96 -8.18 -1.35
C GLU A 197 6.56 -8.41 0.03
N VAL A 198 6.04 -7.75 1.07
CA VAL A 198 6.57 -7.90 2.43
C VAL A 198 6.24 -9.27 3.00
N VAL A 199 4.99 -9.73 2.84
CA VAL A 199 4.57 -11.06 3.33
C VAL A 199 5.30 -12.18 2.59
N ARG A 200 5.37 -12.15 1.25
CA ARG A 200 6.06 -13.22 0.50
C ARG A 200 7.58 -13.24 0.71
N ARG A 201 8.20 -12.13 1.13
CA ARG A 201 9.63 -12.09 1.50
C ARG A 201 9.92 -12.69 2.88
N THR A 202 8.90 -12.89 3.70
CA THR A 202 8.99 -13.53 5.02
C THR A 202 8.47 -14.97 4.97
N ASP A 203 8.29 -15.52 3.76
CA ASP A 203 7.67 -16.82 3.50
C ASP A 203 6.25 -16.96 4.09
N GLY A 204 5.56 -15.84 4.27
CA GLY A 204 4.20 -15.80 4.81
C GLY A 204 3.16 -16.33 3.83
N GLY A 205 2.16 -17.05 4.38
CA GLY A 205 1.04 -17.63 3.64
C GLY A 205 -0.18 -16.71 3.54
N TYR A 206 -1.31 -17.25 3.08
CA TYR A 206 -2.59 -16.54 3.05
C TYR A 206 -3.06 -16.01 4.43
N PRO A 207 -2.88 -16.73 5.55
CA PRO A 207 -3.20 -16.17 6.88
C PRO A 207 -2.43 -14.88 7.19
N ASN A 208 -1.16 -14.81 6.78
CA ASN A 208 -0.33 -13.61 6.96
C ASN A 208 -0.80 -12.47 6.04
N LEU A 209 -1.25 -12.79 4.81
CA LEU A 209 -1.86 -11.81 3.90
C LEU A 209 -3.17 -11.24 4.46
N LEU A 210 -4.05 -12.09 5.00
CA LEU A 210 -5.31 -11.65 5.61
C LEU A 210 -5.04 -10.74 6.81
N LEU A 211 -4.09 -11.11 7.68
CA LEU A 211 -3.73 -10.29 8.84
C LEU A 211 -3.13 -8.94 8.44
N MET A 212 -2.26 -8.94 7.43
CA MET A 212 -1.73 -7.70 6.86
C MET A 212 -2.81 -6.89 6.13
N GLY A 213 -3.84 -7.54 5.60
CA GLY A 213 -4.98 -6.88 4.98
C GLY A 213 -5.91 -6.20 5.99
N VAL A 214 -6.05 -6.76 7.19
CA VAL A 214 -6.68 -6.04 8.31
C VAL A 214 -5.86 -4.81 8.70
N ALA A 215 -4.52 -4.93 8.75
CA ALA A 215 -3.64 -3.79 9.02
C ALA A 215 -3.73 -2.72 7.92
N TYR A 216 -3.88 -3.14 6.66
CA TYR A 216 -4.15 -2.25 5.53
C TYR A 216 -5.50 -1.54 5.67
N GLY A 217 -6.57 -2.26 6.02
CA GLY A 217 -7.88 -1.66 6.28
C GLY A 217 -7.86 -0.65 7.44
N LEU A 218 -7.12 -0.92 8.51
CA LEU A 218 -6.93 0.06 9.60
C LEU A 218 -6.15 1.30 9.16
N LEU A 219 -5.19 1.16 8.25
CA LEU A 219 -4.46 2.30 7.68
C LEU A 219 -5.41 3.17 6.84
N GLU A 220 -6.19 2.54 5.96
CA GLU A 220 -7.11 3.21 5.05
C GLU A 220 -8.32 3.80 5.78
N GLU A 221 -9.14 2.96 6.41
CA GLU A 221 -10.35 3.40 7.11
C GLU A 221 -10.04 4.17 8.40
N GLY A 222 -9.02 3.72 9.14
CA GLY A 222 -8.67 4.31 10.42
C GLY A 222 -7.89 5.61 10.26
N LEU A 223 -6.71 5.56 9.64
CA LEU A 223 -5.83 6.73 9.61
C LEU A 223 -6.09 7.67 8.44
N ALA A 224 -6.36 7.14 7.24
CA ALA A 224 -6.54 7.95 6.04
C ALA A 224 -7.94 8.58 5.97
N LEU A 225 -9.00 7.77 6.08
CA LEU A 225 -10.38 8.24 6.02
C LEU A 225 -10.92 8.68 7.38
N GLN A 226 -10.41 8.11 8.47
CA GLN A 226 -10.95 8.33 9.83
C GLN A 226 -12.43 7.90 9.96
N SER A 227 -12.90 7.06 9.04
CA SER A 227 -14.25 6.50 8.97
C SER A 227 -14.57 5.61 10.18
N LEU A 228 -13.54 5.01 10.80
CA LEU A 228 -13.72 4.15 11.97
C LEU A 228 -14.19 4.92 13.22
N THR A 229 -13.98 6.24 13.31
CA THR A 229 -14.33 7.04 14.49
C THR A 229 -15.13 8.29 14.18
N SER A 230 -15.22 8.66 12.90
CA SER A 230 -16.02 9.79 12.45
C SER A 230 -17.51 9.62 12.80
N PRO A 231 -18.17 10.66 13.33
CA PRO A 231 -19.61 10.65 13.59
C PRO A 231 -20.48 10.78 12.33
N HIS A 232 -19.96 11.32 11.22
CA HIS A 232 -20.78 11.69 10.07
C HIS A 232 -20.35 11.02 8.77
N LEU A 233 -19.09 10.62 8.64
CA LEU A 233 -18.56 10.02 7.42
C LEU A 233 -19.33 8.72 7.09
N TYR A 234 -19.97 8.71 5.92
CA TYR A 234 -20.84 7.63 5.43
C TYR A 234 -22.01 7.24 6.35
N HIS A 235 -22.36 8.08 7.32
CA HIS A 235 -23.34 7.76 8.38
C HIS A 235 -23.01 6.44 9.13
N ALA A 236 -21.74 6.05 9.14
CA ALA A 236 -21.28 4.79 9.73
C ALA A 236 -21.56 4.67 11.24
N ALA A 237 -21.66 5.82 11.92
CA ALA A 237 -22.02 5.91 13.33
C ALA A 237 -23.45 5.42 13.64
N ASP A 238 -24.35 5.46 12.65
CA ASP A 238 -25.76 5.08 12.83
C ASP A 238 -25.99 3.57 12.67
N TRP A 239 -25.02 2.85 12.11
CA TRP A 239 -25.16 1.43 11.74
C TRP A 239 -25.36 0.53 12.96
N ALA A 240 -24.64 0.79 14.05
CA ALA A 240 -24.71 -0.03 15.26
C ALA A 240 -24.17 0.75 16.48
N PRO A 241 -24.40 0.26 17.72
CA PRO A 241 -23.84 0.87 18.91
C PRO A 241 -22.31 1.00 18.83
N ARG A 242 -21.81 2.21 19.08
CA ARG A 242 -20.38 2.51 19.08
C ARG A 242 -19.73 2.08 20.38
N LEU A 243 -18.56 1.45 20.29
CA LEU A 243 -17.74 1.06 21.44
C LEU A 243 -16.46 1.89 21.43
N PHE A 244 -16.18 2.60 22.53
CA PHE A 244 -15.01 3.49 22.64
C PHE A 244 -14.89 4.53 21.50
N GLY A 245 -16.02 4.97 20.95
CA GLY A 245 -16.06 5.89 19.81
C GLY A 245 -15.76 5.25 18.45
N VAL A 246 -15.67 3.92 18.37
CA VAL A 246 -15.49 3.18 17.10
C VAL A 246 -16.86 2.85 16.49
N ASN A 247 -17.00 3.06 15.19
CA ASN A 247 -18.14 2.64 14.38
C ASN A 247 -18.05 1.12 14.18
N THR A 248 -18.64 0.35 15.08
CA THR A 248 -18.38 -1.09 15.27
C THR A 248 -18.76 -1.95 14.06
N ALA A 249 -20.00 -1.83 13.56
CA ALA A 249 -20.45 -2.57 12.37
C ALA A 249 -19.63 -2.19 11.13
N TYR A 250 -19.35 -0.90 10.95
CA TYR A 250 -18.54 -0.41 9.84
C TYR A 250 -17.09 -0.93 9.91
N ALA A 251 -16.50 -0.94 11.10
CA ALA A 251 -15.16 -1.48 11.33
C ALA A 251 -15.11 -3.00 11.05
N GLU A 252 -16.06 -3.76 11.59
CA GLU A 252 -16.14 -5.21 11.34
C GLU A 252 -16.24 -5.50 9.83
N LEU A 253 -17.15 -4.81 9.15
CA LEU A 253 -17.35 -4.97 7.71
C LEU A 253 -16.07 -4.66 6.94
N ASN A 254 -15.55 -3.44 7.08
CA ASN A 254 -14.49 -2.95 6.21
C ASN A 254 -13.14 -3.61 6.49
N LEU A 255 -12.85 -4.00 7.74
CA LEU A 255 -11.60 -4.71 8.04
C LEU A 255 -11.57 -6.12 7.42
N VAL A 256 -12.70 -6.83 7.44
CA VAL A 256 -12.82 -8.12 6.74
C VAL A 256 -12.80 -7.90 5.22
N TYR A 257 -13.51 -6.89 4.75
CA TYR A 257 -13.57 -6.51 3.34
C TYR A 257 -12.18 -6.27 2.76
N HIS A 258 -11.39 -5.38 3.39
CA HIS A 258 -10.04 -5.05 2.95
C HIS A 258 -9.09 -6.25 2.99
N ALA A 259 -9.22 -7.11 4.01
CA ALA A 259 -8.43 -8.33 4.09
C ALA A 259 -8.69 -9.28 2.90
N VAL A 260 -9.96 -9.45 2.53
CA VAL A 260 -10.37 -10.41 1.50
C VAL A 260 -10.29 -9.81 0.10
N PHE A 261 -11.03 -8.73 -0.16
CA PHE A 261 -11.26 -8.19 -1.49
C PHE A 261 -10.16 -7.20 -1.93
N SER A 262 -9.62 -6.39 -1.02
CA SER A 262 -8.53 -5.46 -1.38
C SER A 262 -7.16 -6.14 -1.45
N ILE A 263 -6.96 -7.23 -0.70
CA ILE A 263 -5.67 -7.92 -0.57
C ILE A 263 -5.69 -9.37 -1.05
N ALA A 264 -6.40 -10.28 -0.37
CA ALA A 264 -6.22 -11.71 -0.60
C ALA A 264 -6.65 -12.18 -1.99
N VAL A 265 -7.84 -11.79 -2.45
CA VAL A 265 -8.41 -12.14 -3.75
C VAL A 265 -7.55 -11.64 -4.92
N PRO A 266 -7.21 -10.34 -5.05
CA PRO A 266 -6.41 -9.85 -6.16
C PRO A 266 -4.99 -10.46 -6.17
N ILE A 267 -4.40 -10.72 -5.00
CA ILE A 267 -3.12 -11.43 -4.90
C ILE A 267 -3.25 -12.88 -5.38
N ALA A 268 -4.25 -13.62 -4.90
CA ALA A 268 -4.47 -15.02 -5.26
C ALA A 268 -4.70 -15.18 -6.77
N LEU A 269 -5.56 -14.34 -7.35
CA LEU A 269 -5.83 -14.32 -8.79
C LEU A 269 -4.56 -13.99 -9.60
N THR A 270 -3.77 -13.01 -9.16
CA THR A 270 -2.49 -12.68 -9.82
C THR A 270 -1.51 -13.86 -9.74
N GLU A 271 -1.38 -14.50 -8.58
CA GLU A 271 -0.49 -15.66 -8.40
C GLU A 271 -0.94 -16.86 -9.24
N LEU A 272 -2.24 -17.06 -9.44
CA LEU A 272 -2.79 -18.06 -10.36
C LEU A 272 -2.45 -17.75 -11.83
N CYS A 273 -2.60 -16.50 -12.26
CA CYS A 273 -2.22 -16.08 -13.62
C CYS A 273 -0.72 -16.25 -13.90
N PHE A 274 0.10 -16.15 -12.85
CA PHE A 274 1.56 -16.33 -12.91
C PHE A 274 2.02 -17.53 -12.09
N ALA A 275 1.31 -18.67 -12.17
CA ALA A 275 1.58 -19.86 -11.35
C ALA A 275 3.04 -20.34 -11.40
N ARG A 276 3.70 -20.25 -12.56
CA ARG A 276 5.14 -20.59 -12.72
C ARG A 276 6.07 -19.71 -11.90
N HIS A 277 5.67 -18.48 -11.58
CA HIS A 277 6.40 -17.53 -10.72
C HIS A 277 6.10 -17.79 -9.23
N GLY A 278 4.93 -18.36 -8.94
CA GLY A 278 4.47 -18.71 -7.60
C GLY A 278 4.51 -17.54 -6.63
N THR A 279 4.91 -17.82 -5.40
CA THR A 279 5.02 -16.84 -4.31
C THR A 279 6.30 -16.02 -4.35
N THR A 280 7.17 -16.20 -5.36
CA THR A 280 8.43 -15.46 -5.40
C THR A 280 8.20 -13.94 -5.59
N PRO A 281 9.06 -13.07 -5.03
CA PRO A 281 8.90 -11.61 -5.15
C PRO A 281 8.82 -11.13 -6.61
N TYR A 282 7.92 -10.18 -6.89
CA TYR A 282 7.76 -9.50 -8.18
C TYR A 282 8.68 -8.29 -8.30
N LEU A 283 8.95 -7.62 -7.18
CA LEU A 283 9.72 -6.39 -7.13
C LEU A 283 11.12 -6.63 -6.56
N ARG A 284 12.02 -5.68 -6.81
CA ARG A 284 13.27 -5.56 -6.04
C ARG A 284 12.99 -4.74 -4.77
N ARG A 285 13.89 -4.76 -3.79
CA ARG A 285 13.77 -3.93 -2.56
C ARG A 285 13.43 -2.46 -2.84
N GLY A 286 14.00 -1.87 -3.89
CA GLY A 286 13.66 -0.50 -4.29
C GLY A 286 12.21 -0.32 -4.79
N GLY A 287 11.66 -1.32 -5.46
CA GLY A 287 10.25 -1.32 -5.87
C GLY A 287 9.29 -1.50 -4.70
N VAL A 288 9.66 -2.29 -3.69
CA VAL A 288 8.89 -2.41 -2.44
C VAL A 288 8.84 -1.07 -1.71
N ILE A 289 9.98 -0.40 -1.58
CA ILE A 289 10.04 0.94 -0.97
C ILE A 289 9.19 1.93 -1.77
N ALA A 290 9.29 1.92 -3.10
CA ALA A 290 8.46 2.78 -3.95
C ALA A 290 6.96 2.48 -3.78
N ALA A 291 6.56 1.21 -3.73
CA ALA A 291 5.17 0.81 -3.49
C ALA A 291 4.68 1.30 -2.11
N GLY A 292 5.50 1.15 -1.05
CA GLY A 292 5.16 1.69 0.27
C GLY A 292 5.01 3.22 0.28
N ILE A 293 5.90 3.94 -0.39
CA ILE A 293 5.80 5.41 -0.52
C ILE A 293 4.52 5.80 -1.29
N VAL A 294 4.25 5.15 -2.42
CA VAL A 294 3.05 5.44 -3.22
C VAL A 294 1.78 5.11 -2.44
N ALA A 295 1.75 4.03 -1.66
CA ALA A 295 0.63 3.69 -0.80
C ALA A 295 0.39 4.78 0.26
N LEU A 296 1.45 5.25 0.93
CA LEU A 296 1.35 6.34 1.91
C LEU A 296 0.91 7.66 1.28
N LEU A 297 1.41 7.99 0.08
CA LEU A 297 0.96 9.16 -0.66
C LEU A 297 -0.50 9.03 -1.10
N GLY A 298 -0.94 7.83 -1.49
CA GLY A 298 -2.34 7.52 -1.78
C GLY A 298 -3.22 7.69 -0.55
N SER A 299 -2.80 7.19 0.62
CA SER A 299 -3.50 7.42 1.89
C SER A 299 -3.57 8.92 2.26
N ALA A 300 -2.48 9.67 2.05
CA ALA A 300 -2.48 11.12 2.28
C ALA A 300 -3.41 11.87 1.31
N LEU A 301 -3.44 11.43 0.05
CA LEU A 301 -4.36 11.94 -0.97
C LEU A 301 -5.82 11.69 -0.55
N LEU A 302 -6.16 10.48 -0.11
CA LEU A 302 -7.49 10.17 0.43
C LEU A 302 -7.83 11.04 1.64
N ARG A 303 -6.91 11.18 2.60
CA ARG A 303 -7.10 12.03 3.78
C ARG A 303 -7.38 13.49 3.43
N GLY A 304 -6.76 13.99 2.36
CA GLY A 304 -6.92 15.36 1.89
C GLY A 304 -8.15 15.58 1.00
N ALA A 305 -8.70 14.51 0.40
CA ALA A 305 -9.81 14.60 -0.54
C ALA A 305 -11.16 14.24 0.08
N VAL A 306 -11.25 13.10 0.79
CA VAL A 306 -12.54 12.51 1.18
C VAL A 306 -13.06 13.06 2.52
N PRO A 307 -12.33 13.00 3.64
CA PRO A 307 -12.88 13.48 4.91
C PRO A 307 -13.26 14.96 4.92
N PRO A 308 -12.51 15.89 4.28
CA PRO A 308 -12.93 17.29 4.19
C PRO A 308 -14.26 17.51 3.44
N SER A 309 -14.66 16.60 2.54
CA SER A 309 -15.96 16.69 1.84
C SER A 309 -17.08 16.00 2.62
N GLU A 310 -16.80 14.83 3.21
CA GLU A 310 -17.82 13.97 3.82
C GLU A 310 -18.05 14.24 5.32
N ASP A 311 -17.04 14.73 6.05
CA ASP A 311 -17.16 15.13 7.47
C ASP A 311 -16.27 16.36 7.78
N PRO A 312 -16.67 17.55 7.29
CA PRO A 312 -15.85 18.75 7.39
C PRO A 312 -15.52 19.12 8.85
N GLY A 313 -14.22 19.28 9.13
CA GLY A 313 -13.74 19.71 10.45
C GLY A 313 -13.47 18.57 11.44
N TYR A 314 -13.88 17.33 11.13
CA TYR A 314 -13.55 16.20 11.99
C TYR A 314 -12.06 15.87 11.96
N ASN A 315 -11.52 15.60 13.15
CA ASN A 315 -10.20 15.04 13.33
C ASN A 315 -10.25 13.96 14.40
N MET A 316 -9.74 12.77 14.04
CA MET A 316 -9.60 11.66 14.97
C MET A 316 -8.80 12.09 16.22
N PRO A 317 -9.32 11.83 17.44
CA PRO A 317 -8.60 12.14 18.67
C PRO A 317 -7.22 11.45 18.73
N LEU A 318 -6.22 12.13 19.27
CA LEU A 318 -4.85 11.59 19.37
C LEU A 318 -4.78 10.18 20.01
N PRO A 319 -5.53 9.86 21.10
CA PRO A 319 -5.54 8.51 21.64
C PRO A 319 -6.02 7.46 20.64
N ALA A 320 -7.03 7.77 19.81
CA ALA A 320 -7.52 6.89 18.77
C ALA A 320 -6.49 6.72 17.65
N VAL A 321 -5.82 7.80 17.22
CA VAL A 321 -4.72 7.74 16.24
C VAL A 321 -3.61 6.81 16.74
N LEU A 322 -3.18 6.97 17.98
CA LEU A 322 -2.15 6.13 18.59
C LEU A 322 -2.61 4.68 18.74
N GLY A 323 -3.87 4.46 19.11
CA GLY A 323 -4.46 3.12 19.21
C GLY A 323 -4.50 2.39 17.88
N VAL A 324 -4.98 3.05 16.82
CA VAL A 324 -5.00 2.50 15.46
C VAL A 324 -3.59 2.25 14.94
N ALA A 325 -2.66 3.19 15.12
CA ALA A 325 -1.27 3.02 14.73
C ALA A 325 -0.59 1.85 15.47
N ALA A 326 -0.85 1.70 16.77
CA ALA A 326 -0.37 0.57 17.56
C ALA A 326 -0.97 -0.76 17.08
N ALA A 327 -2.27 -0.80 16.79
CA ALA A 327 -2.93 -1.98 16.25
C ALA A 327 -2.34 -2.39 14.90
N ILE A 328 -2.12 -1.44 13.98
CA ILE A 328 -1.43 -1.68 12.70
C ILE A 328 -0.04 -2.27 12.94
N ALA A 329 0.75 -1.68 13.85
CA ALA A 329 2.10 -2.15 14.15
C ALA A 329 2.11 -3.57 14.74
N VAL A 330 1.18 -3.87 15.65
CA VAL A 330 1.02 -5.21 16.25
C VAL A 330 0.60 -6.23 15.20
N LEU A 331 -0.43 -5.94 14.39
CA LEU A 331 -0.90 -6.84 13.34
C LEU A 331 0.18 -7.08 12.29
N ALA A 332 0.90 -6.04 11.86
CA ALA A 332 2.02 -6.18 10.95
C ALA A 332 3.15 -7.01 11.56
N ALA A 333 3.49 -6.79 12.84
CA ALA A 333 4.51 -7.59 13.52
C ALA A 333 4.10 -9.07 13.62
N LEU A 334 2.84 -9.35 14.00
CA LEU A 334 2.30 -10.70 14.05
C LEU A 334 2.31 -11.34 12.66
N ALA A 335 1.85 -10.63 11.63
CA ALA A 335 1.81 -11.12 10.25
C ALA A 335 3.21 -11.45 9.70
N LEU A 336 4.26 -10.77 10.17
CA LEU A 336 5.62 -10.96 9.63
C LEU A 336 6.52 -11.84 10.52
N ARG A 337 6.16 -12.05 11.78
CA ARG A 337 6.98 -12.82 12.73
C ARG A 337 6.35 -14.14 13.15
N VAL A 338 5.03 -14.24 13.17
CA VAL A 338 4.34 -15.43 13.63
C VAL A 338 4.03 -16.34 12.45
N ARG A 339 4.60 -17.54 12.49
CA ARG A 339 4.22 -18.60 11.56
C ARG A 339 2.92 -19.24 12.03
N VAL A 340 1.89 -19.10 11.21
CA VAL A 340 0.59 -19.70 11.49
C VAL A 340 0.72 -21.22 11.35
N ARG A 341 0.40 -21.95 12.43
CA ARG A 341 0.46 -23.42 12.42
C ARG A 341 -0.50 -23.99 11.34
N PRO A 342 -0.10 -25.06 10.63
CA PRO A 342 -0.99 -25.78 9.75
C PRO A 342 -2.25 -26.22 10.51
N ALA A 343 -3.40 -26.11 9.87
CA ALA A 343 -4.64 -26.62 10.45
C ALA A 343 -4.73 -28.14 10.26
N ARG A 344 -5.61 -28.80 11.03
CA ARG A 344 -5.95 -30.20 10.78
C ARG A 344 -6.65 -30.30 9.42
N PRO A 345 -6.13 -31.10 8.47
CA PRO A 345 -6.68 -31.17 7.12
C PRO A 345 -8.12 -31.69 7.13
N ALA A 346 -8.92 -31.22 6.18
CA ALA A 346 -10.24 -31.74 5.89
C ALA A 346 -10.42 -31.82 4.37
N VAL A 347 -11.19 -32.81 3.90
CA VAL A 347 -11.42 -33.01 2.47
C VAL A 347 -12.08 -31.75 1.89
N PRO A 348 -11.47 -31.10 0.87
CA PRO A 348 -12.06 -29.92 0.27
C PRO A 348 -13.30 -30.29 -0.55
N PRO A 349 -14.35 -29.45 -0.56
CA PRO A 349 -15.46 -29.58 -1.49
C PRO A 349 -14.96 -29.51 -2.94
N ARG A 350 -15.72 -30.07 -3.88
CA ARG A 350 -15.44 -29.92 -5.32
C ARG A 350 -15.33 -28.42 -5.67
N PRO A 351 -14.46 -28.01 -6.62
CA PRO A 351 -14.25 -26.59 -6.94
C PRO A 351 -15.54 -25.82 -7.21
N ALA A 352 -16.48 -26.38 -7.97
CA ALA A 352 -17.77 -25.72 -8.25
C ALA A 352 -18.60 -25.45 -6.98
N VAL A 353 -18.65 -26.43 -6.06
CA VAL A 353 -19.35 -26.29 -4.77
C VAL A 353 -18.66 -25.24 -3.90
N LEU A 354 -17.33 -25.24 -3.87
CA LEU A 354 -16.56 -24.23 -3.15
C LEU A 354 -16.81 -22.81 -3.70
N GLY A 355 -16.92 -22.66 -5.02
CA GLY A 355 -17.29 -21.39 -5.65
C GLY A 355 -18.68 -20.93 -5.22
N ALA A 356 -19.69 -21.81 -5.23
CA ALA A 356 -21.03 -21.48 -4.75
C ALA A 356 -21.03 -21.11 -3.26
N LEU A 357 -20.33 -21.88 -2.42
CA LEU A 357 -20.24 -21.62 -0.98
C LEU A 357 -19.60 -20.26 -0.68
N THR A 358 -18.51 -19.90 -1.36
CA THR A 358 -17.83 -18.61 -1.18
C THR A 358 -18.65 -17.45 -1.72
N ALA A 359 -19.43 -17.64 -2.79
CA ALA A 359 -20.38 -16.64 -3.28
C ALA A 359 -21.49 -16.39 -2.25
N VAL A 360 -22.13 -17.44 -1.76
CA VAL A 360 -23.18 -17.34 -0.73
C VAL A 360 -22.62 -16.71 0.54
N THR A 361 -21.43 -17.10 0.97
CA THR A 361 -20.79 -16.54 2.17
C THR A 361 -20.53 -15.05 2.01
N ALA A 362 -19.98 -14.59 0.88
CA ALA A 362 -19.75 -13.18 0.64
C ALA A 362 -21.06 -12.38 0.65
N LEU A 363 -22.10 -12.90 -0.02
CA LEU A 363 -23.42 -12.29 -0.07
C LEU A 363 -24.08 -12.23 1.33
N VAL A 364 -24.00 -13.32 2.10
CA VAL A 364 -24.55 -13.39 3.46
C VAL A 364 -23.80 -12.48 4.42
N PHE A 365 -22.47 -12.44 4.34
CA PHE A 365 -21.66 -11.54 5.17
C PHE A 365 -22.02 -10.08 4.90
N LEU A 366 -21.99 -9.65 3.63
CA LEU A 366 -22.33 -8.27 3.26
C LEU A 366 -23.80 -7.95 3.56
N GLY A 367 -24.74 -8.81 3.18
CA GLY A 367 -26.16 -8.60 3.44
C GLY A 367 -26.54 -8.62 4.91
N ALA A 368 -25.77 -9.31 5.76
CA ALA A 368 -25.97 -9.30 7.20
C ALA A 368 -25.57 -7.96 7.82
N ILE A 369 -24.43 -7.39 7.42
CA ILE A 369 -23.80 -6.26 8.13
C ILE A 369 -23.89 -4.90 7.42
N TRP A 370 -23.95 -4.86 6.09
CA TRP A 370 -24.06 -3.62 5.32
C TRP A 370 -25.52 -3.14 5.31
N PRO A 371 -25.84 -1.92 5.78
CA PRO A 371 -27.20 -1.39 5.64
C PRO A 371 -27.51 -1.07 4.17
N PHE A 372 -28.60 -1.65 3.64
CA PHE A 372 -29.03 -1.45 2.25
C PHE A 372 -30.54 -1.25 2.15
N ALA A 373 -31.05 -0.90 0.96
CA ALA A 373 -32.48 -0.71 0.69
C ALA A 373 -33.18 0.27 1.67
N GLY A 374 -32.49 1.37 2.01
CA GLY A 374 -33.01 2.41 2.92
C GLY A 374 -32.90 2.08 4.42
N ALA A 375 -32.36 0.91 4.78
CA ALA A 375 -32.06 0.59 6.17
C ALA A 375 -30.94 1.49 6.72
N ARG A 376 -31.11 1.96 7.96
CA ARG A 376 -30.03 2.66 8.69
C ARG A 376 -29.10 1.71 9.44
N GLN A 377 -29.57 0.51 9.73
CA GLN A 377 -28.85 -0.49 10.51
C GLN A 377 -28.86 -1.86 9.81
N PRO A 378 -27.88 -2.73 10.13
CA PRO A 378 -27.77 -4.07 9.55
C PRO A 378 -29.06 -4.88 9.67
N LEU A 379 -29.42 -5.58 8.60
CA LEU A 379 -30.59 -6.47 8.54
C LEU A 379 -31.91 -5.82 9.01
N PHE A 380 -32.09 -4.51 8.80
CA PHE A 380 -33.26 -3.73 9.23
C PHE A 380 -33.52 -3.76 10.74
N THR A 381 -32.48 -4.00 11.54
CA THR A 381 -32.56 -3.96 13.01
C THR A 381 -32.63 -2.52 13.54
N HIS A 382 -32.85 -2.37 14.86
CA HIS A 382 -32.90 -1.07 15.51
C HIS A 382 -32.17 -1.08 16.87
N GLY A 383 -31.39 -0.04 17.14
CA GLY A 383 -30.67 0.15 18.39
C GLY A 383 -29.63 -0.96 18.63
N ALA A 384 -29.69 -1.59 19.80
CA ALA A 384 -28.75 -2.65 20.17
C ALA A 384 -28.98 -3.98 19.43
N TRP A 385 -30.13 -4.16 18.77
CA TRP A 385 -30.42 -5.38 18.01
C TRP A 385 -29.50 -5.56 16.81
N ALA A 386 -28.83 -4.50 16.33
CA ALA A 386 -27.77 -4.57 15.31
C ALA A 386 -26.58 -5.46 15.72
N LEU A 387 -26.40 -5.73 17.01
CA LEU A 387 -25.36 -6.65 17.48
C LEU A 387 -25.62 -8.11 17.07
N LEU A 388 -26.87 -8.52 16.82
CA LEU A 388 -27.19 -9.86 16.35
C LEU A 388 -26.69 -10.15 14.92
N PRO A 389 -27.04 -9.33 13.90
CA PRO A 389 -26.50 -9.53 12.55
C PRO A 389 -24.98 -9.35 12.50
N MET A 390 -24.39 -8.47 13.33
CA MET A 390 -22.94 -8.40 13.51
C MET A 390 -22.36 -9.72 14.02
N GLY A 391 -22.92 -10.27 15.11
CA GLY A 391 -22.50 -11.57 15.64
C GLY A 391 -22.63 -12.70 14.59
N GLY A 392 -23.69 -12.66 13.78
CA GLY A 392 -23.89 -13.57 12.65
C GLY A 392 -22.82 -13.40 11.56
N ALA A 393 -22.51 -12.18 11.17
CA ALA A 393 -21.46 -11.86 10.19
C ALA A 393 -20.08 -12.33 10.68
N ALA A 394 -19.72 -12.03 11.94
CA ALA A 394 -18.50 -12.52 12.57
C ALA A 394 -18.43 -14.05 12.59
N ALA A 395 -19.52 -14.73 12.92
CA ALA A 395 -19.59 -16.19 12.94
C ALA A 395 -19.40 -16.79 11.53
N VAL A 396 -20.04 -16.22 10.51
CA VAL A 396 -19.89 -16.64 9.11
C VAL A 396 -18.44 -16.44 8.62
N ALA A 397 -17.84 -15.29 8.92
CA ALA A 397 -16.44 -15.00 8.58
C ALA A 397 -15.47 -15.96 9.27
N ALA A 398 -15.66 -16.21 10.57
CA ALA A 398 -14.84 -17.13 11.35
C ALA A 398 -14.99 -18.59 10.88
N ALA A 399 -16.22 -19.06 10.66
CA ALA A 399 -16.49 -20.40 10.15
C ALA A 399 -15.85 -20.62 8.78
N THR A 400 -15.95 -19.63 7.90
CA THR A 400 -15.32 -19.66 6.57
C THR A 400 -13.81 -19.69 6.65
N LEU A 401 -13.21 -18.86 7.51
CA LEU A 401 -11.77 -18.86 7.74
C LEU A 401 -11.29 -20.22 8.26
N VAL A 402 -11.99 -20.80 9.23
CA VAL A 402 -11.67 -22.14 9.76
C VAL A 402 -11.79 -23.21 8.68
N ALA A 403 -12.88 -23.20 7.91
CA ALA A 403 -13.10 -24.16 6.84
C ALA A 403 -12.01 -24.07 5.75
N LEU A 404 -11.72 -22.86 5.25
CA LEU A 404 -10.66 -22.63 4.26
C LEU A 404 -9.29 -23.04 4.80
N ARG A 405 -8.98 -22.77 6.07
CA ARG A 405 -7.71 -23.23 6.68
C ARG A 405 -7.58 -24.75 6.70
N ARG A 406 -8.67 -25.47 6.98
CA ARG A 406 -8.66 -26.95 6.99
C ARG A 406 -8.61 -27.54 5.58
N TRP A 407 -9.34 -26.96 4.63
CA TRP A 407 -9.35 -27.41 3.24
C TRP A 407 -8.03 -27.13 2.51
N THR A 408 -7.43 -25.96 2.72
CA THR A 408 -6.13 -25.61 2.13
C THR A 408 -4.96 -26.41 2.69
N ALA A 409 -5.14 -27.03 3.87
CA ALA A 409 -4.15 -27.91 4.46
C ALA A 409 -4.21 -29.36 3.92
N ALA A 410 -5.25 -29.72 3.17
CA ALA A 410 -5.40 -31.06 2.61
C ALA A 410 -4.64 -31.21 1.28
N ASP A 411 -4.05 -32.39 1.04
CA ASP A 411 -3.27 -32.68 -0.17
C ASP A 411 -4.10 -32.55 -1.47
N GLY A 412 -5.42 -32.64 -1.37
CA GLY A 412 -6.35 -32.46 -2.49
C GLY A 412 -6.61 -31.00 -2.89
N TRP A 413 -6.06 -30.01 -2.18
CA TRP A 413 -6.23 -28.60 -2.54
C TRP A 413 -5.39 -28.22 -3.75
N THR A 414 -6.03 -27.67 -4.77
CA THR A 414 -5.41 -27.38 -6.07
C THR A 414 -5.74 -25.97 -6.57
N SER A 415 -5.05 -25.52 -7.62
CA SER A 415 -5.30 -24.21 -8.25
C SER A 415 -6.77 -23.98 -8.65
N PRO A 416 -7.52 -24.97 -9.18
CA PRO A 416 -8.96 -24.84 -9.41
C PRO A 416 -9.78 -24.50 -8.15
N HIS A 417 -9.44 -25.04 -6.98
CA HIS A 417 -10.13 -24.70 -5.73
C HIS A 417 -9.89 -23.24 -5.35
N THR A 418 -8.64 -22.77 -5.46
CA THR A 418 -8.28 -21.37 -5.18
C THR A 418 -9.00 -20.42 -6.15
N LEU A 419 -8.99 -20.75 -7.44
CA LEU A 419 -9.71 -19.98 -8.45
C LEU A 419 -11.20 -19.93 -8.15
N ALA A 420 -11.84 -21.08 -7.88
CA ALA A 420 -13.26 -21.15 -7.61
C ALA A 420 -13.65 -20.35 -6.35
N ALA A 421 -12.86 -20.44 -5.28
CA ALA A 421 -13.07 -19.65 -4.07
C ALA A 421 -13.00 -18.13 -4.33
N CYS A 422 -12.01 -17.68 -5.12
CA CYS A 422 -11.87 -16.26 -5.45
C CYS A 422 -13.00 -15.77 -6.37
N THR A 423 -13.34 -16.53 -7.41
CA THR A 423 -14.39 -16.18 -8.36
C THR A 423 -15.76 -16.21 -7.71
N GLY A 424 -16.00 -17.19 -6.83
CA GLY A 424 -17.23 -17.30 -6.05
C GLY A 424 -17.41 -16.12 -5.12
N ALA A 425 -16.42 -15.86 -4.27
CA ALA A 425 -16.43 -14.70 -3.37
C ALA A 425 -16.66 -13.39 -4.12
N LEU A 426 -15.96 -13.17 -5.25
CA LEU A 426 -16.10 -11.96 -6.07
C LEU A 426 -17.48 -11.85 -6.74
N ALA A 427 -18.05 -12.96 -7.20
CA ALA A 427 -19.40 -12.97 -7.77
C ALA A 427 -20.46 -12.65 -6.71
N GLY A 428 -20.40 -13.29 -5.53
CA GLY A 428 -21.32 -13.00 -4.42
C GLY A 428 -21.23 -11.55 -3.92
N HIS A 429 -20.01 -11.04 -3.86
CA HIS A 429 -19.69 -9.64 -3.60
C HIS A 429 -20.31 -8.67 -4.62
N THR A 430 -20.16 -8.95 -5.92
CA THR A 430 -20.71 -8.09 -6.97
C THR A 430 -22.24 -8.17 -7.00
N VAL A 431 -22.81 -9.36 -6.75
CA VAL A 431 -24.27 -9.54 -6.62
C VAL A 431 -24.82 -8.74 -5.44
N PHE A 432 -24.11 -8.68 -4.32
CA PHE A 432 -24.50 -7.79 -3.24
C PHE A 432 -24.49 -6.32 -3.70
N GLY A 433 -23.43 -5.88 -4.39
CA GLY A 433 -23.35 -4.53 -4.96
C GLY A 433 -24.53 -4.19 -5.86
N LEU A 434 -24.97 -5.13 -6.70
CA LEU A 434 -26.14 -4.99 -7.57
C LEU A 434 -27.44 -4.73 -6.78
N ILE A 435 -27.57 -5.35 -5.61
CA ILE A 435 -28.75 -5.25 -4.73
C ILE A 435 -28.67 -3.99 -3.85
N GLY A 436 -27.49 -3.73 -3.27
CA GLY A 436 -27.32 -2.76 -2.19
C GLY A 436 -26.81 -1.38 -2.61
N ASN A 437 -26.00 -1.30 -3.68
CA ASN A 437 -25.25 -0.08 -4.04
C ASN A 437 -25.65 0.50 -5.41
N ALA A 438 -26.44 -0.22 -6.21
CA ALA A 438 -26.78 0.22 -7.56
C ALA A 438 -27.86 1.33 -7.55
N ASP A 439 -27.43 2.58 -7.73
CA ASP A 439 -28.30 3.77 -7.74
C ASP A 439 -29.18 3.89 -9.00
N SER A 440 -28.68 3.45 -10.15
CA SER A 440 -29.31 3.68 -11.45
C SER A 440 -29.44 2.39 -12.27
N LEU A 441 -30.29 2.44 -13.32
CA LEU A 441 -30.38 1.33 -14.29
C LEU A 441 -29.03 1.04 -14.95
N LEU A 442 -28.23 2.09 -15.18
CA LEU A 442 -26.89 1.97 -15.75
C LEU A 442 -25.95 1.23 -14.79
N ASP A 443 -25.96 1.57 -13.51
CA ASP A 443 -25.15 0.88 -12.48
C ASP A 443 -25.55 -0.59 -12.37
N ARG A 444 -26.86 -0.89 -12.43
CA ARG A 444 -27.36 -2.27 -12.44
C ARG A 444 -26.90 -3.07 -13.65
N ALA A 445 -26.99 -2.49 -14.85
CA ALA A 445 -26.53 -3.13 -16.08
C ALA A 445 -25.01 -3.38 -16.03
N TYR A 446 -24.25 -2.40 -15.56
CA TYR A 446 -22.81 -2.47 -15.35
C TYR A 446 -22.41 -3.58 -14.37
N LEU A 447 -22.98 -3.62 -13.16
CA LEU A 447 -22.67 -4.66 -12.16
C LEU A 447 -23.13 -6.05 -12.59
N THR A 448 -24.24 -6.14 -13.33
CA THR A 448 -24.68 -7.39 -13.95
C THR A 448 -23.64 -7.89 -14.95
N ALA A 449 -23.14 -7.01 -15.84
CA ALA A 449 -22.11 -7.35 -16.79
C ALA A 449 -20.81 -7.79 -16.10
N VAL A 450 -20.37 -7.07 -15.05
CA VAL A 450 -19.19 -7.42 -14.25
C VAL A 450 -19.34 -8.79 -13.57
N THR A 451 -20.52 -9.09 -13.02
CA THR A 451 -20.82 -10.40 -12.42
C THR A 451 -20.71 -11.52 -13.44
N VAL A 452 -21.36 -11.36 -14.60
CA VAL A 452 -21.33 -12.34 -15.69
C VAL A 452 -19.90 -12.55 -16.18
N LEU A 453 -19.16 -11.47 -16.43
CA LEU A 453 -17.77 -11.53 -16.87
C LEU A 453 -16.87 -12.25 -15.85
N THR A 454 -17.07 -11.99 -14.55
CA THR A 454 -16.32 -12.65 -13.47
C THR A 454 -16.55 -14.16 -13.47
N VAL A 455 -17.81 -14.59 -13.57
CA VAL A 455 -18.18 -16.01 -13.61
C VAL A 455 -17.63 -16.68 -14.87
N VAL A 456 -17.82 -16.06 -16.04
CA VAL A 456 -17.34 -16.59 -17.32
C VAL A 456 -15.81 -16.69 -17.33
N ALA A 457 -15.10 -15.65 -16.88
CA ALA A 457 -13.64 -15.66 -16.78
C ALA A 457 -13.16 -16.76 -15.83
N GLY A 458 -13.83 -16.95 -14.70
CA GLY A 458 -13.56 -18.03 -13.76
C GLY A 458 -13.72 -19.41 -14.37
N VAL A 459 -14.83 -19.67 -15.07
CA VAL A 459 -15.09 -20.96 -15.74
C VAL A 459 -14.07 -21.22 -16.86
N VAL A 460 -13.76 -20.21 -17.69
CA VAL A 460 -12.77 -20.32 -18.77
C VAL A 460 -11.38 -20.60 -18.19
N ALA A 461 -10.97 -19.89 -17.14
CA ALA A 461 -9.70 -20.10 -16.48
C ALA A 461 -9.62 -21.50 -15.85
N ALA A 462 -10.70 -21.99 -15.23
CA ALA A 462 -10.75 -23.33 -14.65
C ALA A 462 -10.56 -24.42 -15.73
N LYS A 463 -11.18 -24.27 -16.90
CA LYS A 463 -10.99 -25.19 -18.04
C LYS A 463 -9.54 -25.18 -18.54
N ARG A 464 -8.90 -24.01 -18.61
CA ARG A 464 -7.49 -23.89 -19.05
C ARG A 464 -6.50 -24.51 -18.07
N ILE A 465 -6.78 -24.47 -16.76
CA ILE A 465 -5.94 -25.10 -15.74
C ILE A 465 -5.99 -26.64 -15.81
N HIS A 466 -7.11 -27.21 -16.27
CA HIS A 466 -7.28 -28.65 -16.43
C HIS A 466 -6.79 -29.18 -17.79
N ALA A 467 -6.51 -28.32 -18.77
CA ALA A 467 -6.02 -28.76 -20.07
C ALA A 467 -4.59 -29.34 -19.90
N PRO A 468 -4.31 -30.55 -20.42
CA PRO A 468 -2.96 -31.09 -20.44
C PRO A 468 -2.03 -30.09 -21.13
N VAL A 469 -0.87 -29.81 -20.53
CA VAL A 469 0.17 -29.00 -21.20
C VAL A 469 0.61 -29.78 -22.42
N ALA A 470 0.23 -29.33 -23.62
CA ALA A 470 0.68 -29.94 -24.86
C ALA A 470 2.23 -29.96 -24.87
N PRO A 471 2.87 -31.08 -25.23
CA PRO A 471 4.33 -31.14 -25.35
C PRO A 471 4.80 -30.04 -26.30
N SER A 472 5.72 -29.19 -25.85
CA SER A 472 6.30 -28.15 -26.70
C SER A 472 6.98 -28.80 -27.91
N ALA A 473 6.51 -28.47 -29.11
CA ALA A 473 7.01 -28.96 -30.40
C ALA A 473 8.42 -28.42 -30.77
N SER A 474 9.30 -28.21 -29.78
CA SER A 474 10.67 -27.74 -29.99
C SER A 474 11.74 -28.83 -29.85
N ALA A 475 11.35 -30.10 -29.64
CA ALA A 475 12.31 -31.20 -29.46
C ALA A 475 12.58 -32.04 -30.71
N ASN A 476 12.01 -31.73 -31.89
CA ASN A 476 12.10 -32.60 -33.07
C ASN A 476 12.75 -31.95 -34.31
N ARG A 477 13.68 -31.01 -34.14
CA ARG A 477 14.46 -30.41 -35.25
C ARG A 477 15.98 -30.64 -35.18
N SER A 478 16.43 -31.68 -34.50
CA SER A 478 17.87 -32.05 -34.45
C SER A 478 18.17 -33.48 -34.92
N GLY A 479 17.27 -34.10 -35.71
CA GLY A 479 17.38 -35.52 -36.07
C GLY A 479 17.36 -35.86 -37.56
N ILE A 480 17.60 -34.91 -38.48
CA ILE A 480 17.70 -35.22 -39.92
C ILE A 480 18.86 -34.42 -40.54
N ALA A 481 20.09 -34.92 -40.34
CA ALA A 481 21.26 -34.65 -41.18
C ALA A 481 22.42 -35.55 -40.74
N ALA A 482 22.27 -36.86 -40.93
CA ALA A 482 23.38 -37.81 -40.99
C ALA A 482 22.82 -39.18 -41.44
N ARG A 483 22.80 -39.40 -42.74
CA ARG A 483 23.00 -40.71 -43.39
C ARG A 483 23.31 -40.49 -44.85
#